data_AF-A0A956BLT3-F1
#
_entry.id   AF-A0A956BLT3-F1
#
_cell.length_a   1.000
_cell.length_b   1.000
_cell.length_c   1.000
_cell.angle_alpha   90.00
_cell.angle_beta   90.00
_cell.angle_gamma   90.00
#
_symmetry.space_group_name_H-M   'P 1'
#
loop_
_entity.id
_entity.type
_entity.pdbx_description
1 polymer ?
#
loop_
_entity_poly.entity_id
_entity_poly.type
_entity_poly.pdbx_seq_one_letter_code
_entity_poly.pdbx_strand_id
1 'polypeptide(L)'
;LAQAIAGVQGVRVVPDPPHVAMFHVVGELDPEAAQAGRLRAQEATGIDPFPGPRPGPVPGTFRVEIYVADAGREVRPDEAAMAWRVALGVDGTGPG
;
A
#
# COMPACT_ATOMS: atom_id res chain seq x y z
N LEU A 1 3.53 -11.11 1.28
CA LEU A 1 2.73 -9.89 1.04
C LEU A 1 3.33 -8.66 1.73
N ALA A 2 3.35 -8.59 3.07
CA ALA A 2 3.85 -7.43 3.81
C ALA A 2 5.27 -6.99 3.42
N GLN A 3 6.21 -7.93 3.26
CA GLN A 3 7.58 -7.63 2.82
C GLN A 3 7.63 -6.97 1.43
N ALA A 4 6.74 -7.36 0.51
CA ALA A 4 6.69 -6.76 -0.82
C ALA A 4 6.14 -5.33 -0.77
N ILE A 5 5.15 -5.08 0.11
CA ILE A 5 4.60 -3.74 0.37
C ILE A 5 5.67 -2.86 1.04
N ALA A 6 6.41 -3.39 2.01
CA ALA A 6 7.51 -2.66 2.68
C ALA A 6 8.65 -2.27 1.72
N GLY A 7 8.79 -2.96 0.58
CA GLY A 7 9.74 -2.63 -0.48
C GLY A 7 9.29 -1.51 -1.42
N VAL A 8 8.09 -0.94 -1.24
CA VAL A 8 7.59 0.18 -2.05
C VAL A 8 8.11 1.50 -1.46
N GLN A 9 8.66 2.37 -2.30
CA GLN A 9 9.15 3.68 -1.87
C GLN A 9 8.02 4.50 -1.24
N GLY A 10 8.32 5.19 -0.14
CA GLY A 10 7.34 5.99 0.60
C GLY A 10 6.36 5.16 1.42
N VAL A 11 6.62 3.86 1.64
CA VAL A 11 5.81 2.95 2.45
C VAL A 11 6.56 2.47 3.68
N ARG A 12 5.87 2.41 4.82
CA ARG A 12 6.34 1.76 6.04
C ARG A 12 5.28 0.80 6.58
N VAL A 13 5.67 -0.45 6.81
CA VAL A 13 4.85 -1.46 7.49
C VAL A 13 5.11 -1.38 9.00
N VAL A 14 4.06 -1.51 9.82
CA VAL A 14 4.15 -1.44 11.29
C VAL A 14 3.31 -2.54 11.95
N PRO A 15 3.90 -3.40 12.81
CA PRO A 15 5.35 -3.56 13.03
C PRO A 15 6.04 -4.20 11.82
N ASP A 16 7.37 -4.04 11.71
CA ASP A 16 8.19 -4.68 10.68
C ASP A 16 9.24 -5.62 11.33
N PRO A 17 9.18 -6.94 11.08
CA PRO A 17 8.13 -7.64 10.33
C PRO A 17 6.80 -7.70 11.09
N PRO A 18 5.66 -7.87 10.39
CA PRO A 18 4.39 -8.14 11.05
C PRO A 18 4.42 -9.43 11.87
N HIS A 19 3.87 -9.39 13.08
CA HIS A 19 3.78 -10.57 13.93
C HIS A 19 2.49 -11.39 13.71
N VAL A 20 1.47 -10.78 13.10
CA VAL A 20 0.16 -11.39 12.83
C VAL A 20 -0.32 -11.00 11.42
N ALA A 21 -1.41 -11.61 10.95
CA ALA A 21 -2.00 -11.34 9.63
C ALA A 21 -2.56 -9.92 9.46
N MET A 22 -2.61 -9.15 10.56
CA MET A 22 -3.00 -7.75 10.60
C MET A 22 -1.77 -6.86 10.82
N PHE A 23 -1.61 -5.82 10.01
CA PHE A 23 -0.57 -4.81 10.19
C PHE A 23 -1.03 -3.45 9.68
N HIS A 24 -0.40 -2.40 10.19
CA HIS A 24 -0.58 -1.06 9.65
C HIS A 24 0.40 -0.79 8.52
N VAL A 25 -0.01 0.05 7.59
CA VAL A 25 0.88 0.64 6.60
C VAL A 25 0.73 2.14 6.67
N VAL A 26 1.85 2.84 6.69
CA VAL A 26 1.93 4.31 6.60
C VAL A 26 2.54 4.66 5.26
N GLY A 27 1.88 5.54 4.50
CA GLY A 27 2.37 6.01 3.21
C GLY A 27 2.57 7.53 3.19
N GLU A 28 3.53 7.99 2.38
CA GLU A 28 3.92 9.41 2.22
C GLU A 28 3.00 10.17 1.25
N LEU A 29 1.71 10.24 1.56
CA LEU A 29 0.72 11.08 0.89
C LEU A 29 -0.34 11.55 1.90
N ASP A 30 -0.99 12.68 1.64
CA ASP A 30 -2.20 13.03 2.39
C ASP A 30 -3.36 12.06 2.05
N PRO A 31 -4.32 11.83 2.96
CA PRO A 31 -5.38 10.83 2.77
C PRO A 31 -6.22 11.02 1.51
N GLU A 32 -6.48 12.26 1.10
CA GLU A 32 -7.22 12.56 -0.13
C GLU A 32 -6.45 12.12 -1.38
N ALA A 33 -5.16 12.44 -1.44
CA ALA A 33 -4.29 12.02 -2.53
C ALA A 33 -4.13 10.48 -2.57
N ALA A 34 -4.01 9.85 -1.40
CA ALA A 34 -3.96 8.40 -1.27
C ALA A 34 -5.26 7.73 -1.75
N GLN A 35 -6.42 8.32 -1.45
CA GLN A 35 -7.71 7.81 -1.91
C GLN A 35 -7.84 7.93 -3.44
N ALA A 36 -7.45 9.06 -4.04
CA ALA A 36 -7.43 9.21 -5.49
C ALA A 36 -6.44 8.23 -6.15
N GLY A 37 -5.27 8.03 -5.55
CA GLY A 37 -4.28 7.05 -5.97
C GLY A 37 -4.78 5.61 -5.93
N ARG A 38 -5.44 5.22 -4.85
CA ARG A 38 -6.08 3.90 -4.69
C ARG A 38 -7.06 3.60 -5.83
N LEU A 39 -7.93 4.56 -6.17
CA LEU A 39 -8.90 4.39 -7.25
C LEU A 39 -8.19 4.19 -8.60
N ARG A 40 -7.17 5.00 -8.91
CA ARG A 40 -6.34 4.82 -10.11
C ARG A 40 -5.66 3.45 -10.16
N ALA A 41 -5.14 2.98 -9.03
CA ALA A 41 -4.52 1.66 -8.94
C ALA A 41 -5.52 0.53 -9.18
N GLN A 42 -6.73 0.65 -8.62
CA GLN A 42 -7.81 -0.31 -8.84
C GLN A 42 -8.22 -0.37 -10.31
N GLU A 43 -8.37 0.79 -10.97
CA GLU A 43 -8.69 0.87 -12.40
C GLU A 43 -7.56 0.27 -13.27
N ALA A 44 -6.31 0.53 -12.94
CA ALA A 44 -5.15 0.11 -13.74
C ALA A 44 -4.77 -1.37 -13.54
N THR A 45 -4.94 -1.91 -12.33
CA THR A 45 -4.42 -3.24 -11.96
C THR A 45 -5.53 -4.25 -11.66
N GLY A 46 -6.77 -3.82 -11.50
CA GLY A 46 -7.87 -4.65 -11.02
C GLY A 46 -7.78 -5.00 -9.52
N ILE A 47 -6.76 -4.52 -8.81
CA ILE A 47 -6.50 -4.80 -7.40
C ILE A 47 -6.82 -3.58 -6.58
N ASP A 48 -7.63 -3.75 -5.53
CA ASP A 48 -7.81 -2.72 -4.51
C ASP A 48 -6.66 -2.82 -3.49
N PRO A 49 -5.66 -1.91 -3.51
CA PRO A 49 -4.40 -2.11 -2.79
C PRO A 49 -4.54 -1.98 -1.27
N PHE A 50 -5.53 -1.22 -0.79
CA PHE A 50 -5.76 -0.95 0.63
C PHE A 50 -7.15 -0.35 0.88
N PRO A 51 -7.73 -0.50 2.09
CA PRO A 51 -9.01 0.12 2.44
C PRO A 51 -8.89 1.65 2.58
N GLY A 52 -10.00 2.33 2.88
CA GLY A 52 -10.05 3.80 2.97
C GLY A 52 -8.90 4.40 3.82
N PRO A 53 -8.03 5.23 3.23
CA PRO A 53 -6.89 5.82 3.93
C PRO A 53 -7.37 6.82 4.98
N ARG A 54 -6.70 6.80 6.15
CA ARG A 54 -6.95 7.74 7.25
C ARG A 54 -5.72 8.62 7.48
N PRO A 55 -5.84 9.79 8.14
CA PRO A 55 -4.67 10.59 8.52
C PRO A 55 -3.62 9.76 9.26
N GLY A 56 -2.36 9.90 8.83
CA GLY A 56 -1.21 9.23 9.43
C GLY A 56 -0.71 9.91 10.71
N PRO A 57 0.41 9.43 11.28
CA PRO A 57 0.95 9.95 12.54
C PRO A 57 1.61 11.33 12.40
N VAL A 58 1.92 11.78 11.17
CA VAL A 58 2.53 13.09 10.88
C VAL A 58 1.85 13.72 9.65
N PRO A 59 1.91 15.07 9.49
CA PRO A 59 1.38 15.74 8.30
C PRO A 59 1.99 15.19 7.00
N GLY A 60 1.22 15.14 5.90
CA GLY A 60 1.69 14.59 4.63
C GLY A 60 1.69 13.05 4.57
N THR A 61 1.09 12.37 5.55
CA THR A 61 1.03 10.91 5.58
C THR A 61 -0.38 10.38 5.79
N PHE A 62 -0.63 9.19 5.27
CA PHE A 62 -1.83 8.41 5.53
C PHE A 62 -1.48 7.10 6.21
N ARG A 63 -2.47 6.49 6.85
CA ARG A 63 -2.39 5.13 7.39
C ARG A 63 -3.57 4.29 6.96
N VAL A 64 -3.31 3.00 6.79
CA VAL A 64 -4.31 1.95 6.55
C VAL A 64 -4.02 0.75 7.43
N GLU A 65 -5.07 0.01 7.76
CA GLU A 65 -4.97 -1.30 8.37
C GLU A 65 -5.16 -2.36 7.29
N ILE A 66 -4.21 -3.28 7.18
CA ILE A 66 -4.26 -4.39 6.24
C ILE A 66 -4.50 -5.66 7.04
N TYR A 67 -5.54 -6.39 6.66
CA TYR A 67 -5.83 -7.72 7.17
C TYR A 67 -5.75 -8.73 6.02
N VAL A 68 -4.79 -9.65 6.10
CA VAL A 68 -4.60 -10.68 5.08
C VAL A 68 -5.57 -11.84 5.34
N ALA A 69 -6.76 -11.73 4.77
CA ALA A 69 -7.76 -12.80 4.68
C ALA A 69 -7.61 -13.60 3.38
N ASP A 70 -8.62 -14.40 3.03
CA ASP A 70 -8.59 -15.29 1.86
C ASP A 70 -8.31 -14.56 0.54
N ALA A 71 -8.96 -13.42 0.27
CA ALA A 71 -8.68 -12.60 -0.91
C ALA A 71 -7.22 -12.11 -0.96
N GLY A 72 -6.61 -11.81 0.20
CA GLY A 72 -5.21 -11.41 0.29
C GLY A 72 -4.21 -12.55 0.06
N ARG A 73 -4.67 -13.82 0.11
CA ARG A 73 -3.84 -15.00 -0.20
C ARG A 73 -3.79 -15.29 -1.70
N GLU A 74 -4.78 -14.83 -2.46
CA GLU A 74 -4.86 -15.01 -3.91
C GLU A 74 -4.03 -13.96 -4.67
N VAL A 75 -3.76 -12.81 -4.07
CA VAL A 75 -2.92 -11.75 -4.65
C VAL A 75 -1.44 -12.11 -4.51
N ARG A 76 -0.71 -12.14 -5.62
CA ARG A 76 0.72 -12.40 -5.59
C ARG A 76 1.49 -11.20 -5.01
N PRO A 77 2.61 -11.40 -4.29
CA PRO A 77 3.33 -10.30 -3.66
C PRO A 77 3.80 -9.20 -4.64
N ASP A 78 4.17 -9.57 -5.86
CA ASP A 78 4.57 -8.65 -6.95
C ASP A 78 3.41 -7.80 -7.45
N GLU A 79 2.23 -8.39 -7.59
CA GLU A 79 1.00 -7.68 -7.98
C GLU A 79 0.57 -6.67 -6.91
N ALA A 80 0.64 -7.05 -5.63
CA ALA A 80 0.39 -6.12 -4.54
C ALA A 80 1.39 -4.96 -4.54
N ALA A 81 2.68 -5.24 -4.70
CA ALA A 81 3.69 -4.18 -4.77
C ALA A 81 3.45 -3.25 -5.98
N MET A 82 3.01 -3.79 -7.12
CA MET A 82 2.63 -2.99 -8.29
C MET A 82 1.43 -2.08 -7.99
N ALA A 83 0.35 -2.61 -7.43
CA ALA A 83 -0.84 -1.83 -7.10
C ALA A 83 -0.52 -0.71 -6.09
N TRP A 84 0.36 -0.98 -5.11
CA TRP A 84 0.86 0.03 -4.18
C TRP A 84 1.72 1.11 -4.85
N ARG A 85 2.62 0.75 -5.77
CA ARG A 85 3.41 1.71 -6.56
C ARG A 85 2.51 2.64 -7.38
N VAL A 86 1.53 2.07 -8.08
CA VAL A 86 0.56 2.84 -8.86
C VAL A 86 -0.24 3.78 -7.97
N ALA A 87 -0.69 3.29 -6.80
CA ALA A 87 -1.47 4.10 -5.85
C ALA A 87 -0.67 5.31 -5.34
N LEU A 88 0.63 5.11 -5.11
CA LEU A 88 1.51 6.18 -4.62
C LEU A 88 2.10 7.05 -5.72
N GLY A 89 1.81 6.76 -6.99
CA GLY A 89 2.43 7.45 -8.13
C GLY A 89 3.94 7.25 -8.19
N VAL A 90 4.44 6.15 -7.63
CA VAL A 90 5.84 5.74 -7.75
C VAL A 90 5.97 4.98 -9.07
N ASP A 91 6.25 5.71 -10.15
CA ASP A 91 6.53 5.09 -11.44
C ASP A 91 7.68 4.09 -11.30
N GLY A 92 7.55 2.95 -11.96
CA GLY A 92 8.52 1.85 -11.97
C GLY A 92 9.85 2.17 -12.68
N THR A 93 10.35 3.40 -12.61
CA THR A 93 11.74 3.72 -12.94
C THR A 93 12.64 3.29 -11.79
N GLY A 94 12.92 1.98 -11.75
CA GLY A 94 14.19 1.52 -11.19
C GLY A 94 15.37 2.22 -11.90
N PRO A 95 16.53 2.35 -11.24
CA PRO A 95 17.69 2.99 -11.85
C PRO A 95 18.08 2.25 -13.13
N GLY A 96 18.32 3.00 -14.20
CA GLY A 96 19.06 2.51 -15.37
C GLY A 96 20.53 2.24 -15.05
#